data_AF-A0A1M5CZR8-F1
#
_entry.id   AF-A0A1M5CZR8-F1
#
_cell.length_a   1.000
_cell.length_b   1.000
_cell.length_c   1.000
_cell.angle_alpha   90.00
_cell.angle_beta   90.00
_cell.angle_gamma   90.00
#
_symmetry.space_group_name_H-M   'P 1'
#
loop_
_entity.id
_entity.type
_entity.pdbx_description
1 polymer ?
#
loop_
_entity_poly.entity_id
_entity_poly.type
_entity_poly.pdbx_seq_one_letter_code
_entity_poly.pdbx_strand_id
1 'polypeptide(L)' 'MNNIHLTTIAQTSFKGMSKQEIIRELGDSFNFFPDDIWYYELSKNWFGLKKVLCIVFENDRVLFQCIKKTYGKITTTRLP' A
#
# COMPACT_ATOMS: atom_id res chain seq x y z
N MET A 1 9.70 5.05 -11.41
CA MET A 1 8.75 3.95 -11.70
C MET A 1 7.69 4.45 -12.69
N ASN A 2 7.41 3.69 -13.76
CA ASN A 2 6.52 4.07 -14.87
C ASN A 2 5.03 3.82 -14.55
N ASN A 3 4.12 4.56 -15.20
CA ASN A 3 2.65 4.49 -14.95
C ASN A 3 2.02 3.10 -15.17
N ILE A 4 2.57 2.28 -16.08
CA ILE A 4 2.06 0.93 -16.38
C ILE A 4 2.20 0.01 -15.14
N HIS A 5 3.37 0.05 -14.48
CA HIS A 5 3.67 -0.78 -13.31
C HIS A 5 2.73 -0.51 -12.13
N LEU A 6 2.37 0.76 -11.91
CA LEU A 6 1.46 1.19 -10.84
C LEU A 6 0.02 0.71 -11.05
N THR A 7 -0.37 0.54 -12.31
CA THR A 7 -1.70 0.06 -12.67
C THR A 7 -1.81 -1.44 -12.41
N THR A 8 -0.75 -2.20 -12.68
CA THR A 8 -0.64 -3.62 -12.35
C THR A 8 -0.68 -3.86 -10.85
N ILE A 9 0.11 -3.13 -10.06
CA ILE A 9 0.13 -3.24 -8.59
C ILE A 9 -1.27 -3.05 -7.99
N ALA A 10 -2.06 -2.11 -8.53
CA ALA A 10 -3.40 -1.85 -8.03
C ALA A 10 -4.38 -3.01 -8.28
N GLN A 11 -4.07 -3.93 -9.20
CA GLN A 11 -4.90 -5.09 -9.56
C GLN A 11 -4.29 -6.42 -9.08
N THR A 12 -3.01 -6.46 -8.75
CA THR A 12 -2.35 -7.62 -8.16
C THR A 12 -2.93 -7.93 -6.79
N SER A 13 -3.25 -9.20 -6.53
CA SER A 13 -3.61 -9.67 -5.19
C SER A 13 -2.35 -10.12 -4.45
N PHE A 14 -2.09 -9.49 -3.30
CA PHE A 14 -0.98 -9.80 -2.41
C PHE A 14 -1.38 -10.73 -1.25
N LYS A 15 -2.62 -11.23 -1.24
CA LYS A 15 -3.17 -12.02 -0.12
C LYS A 15 -2.26 -13.20 0.24
N GLY A 16 -1.92 -13.32 1.52
CA GLY A 16 -1.09 -14.39 2.07
C GLY A 16 0.42 -14.21 1.91
N MET A 17 0.87 -13.22 1.12
CA MET A 17 2.31 -12.89 1.02
C MET A 17 2.84 -12.37 2.35
N SER A 18 4.11 -12.65 2.61
CA SER A 18 4.87 -12.17 3.76
C SER A 18 5.30 -10.70 3.58
N LYS A 19 5.60 -10.01 4.68
CA LYS A 19 6.19 -8.65 4.62
C LYS A 19 7.46 -8.60 3.76
N GLN A 20 8.30 -9.63 3.79
CA GLN A 20 9.51 -9.70 2.97
C GLN A 20 9.20 -9.81 1.47
N GLU A 21 8.19 -10.60 1.08
CA GLU A 21 7.74 -10.67 -0.31
C GLU A 21 7.18 -9.33 -0.79
N ILE A 22 6.40 -8.65 0.06
CA ILE A 22 5.91 -7.30 -0.24
C ILE A 22 7.07 -6.31 -0.46
N ILE A 23 8.10 -6.34 0.38
CA ILE A 23 9.29 -5.48 0.21
C ILE A 23 10.00 -5.77 -1.11
N ARG A 24 10.08 -7.04 -1.53
CA ARG A 24 10.70 -7.40 -2.82
C ARG A 24 9.91 -6.87 -4.01
N GLU A 25 8.57 -6.93 -3.94
CA GLU A 25 7.69 -6.51 -5.03
C GLU A 25 7.47 -4.98 -5.09
N LEU A 26 7.35 -4.33 -3.93
CA LEU A 26 6.94 -2.92 -3.82
C LEU A 26 8.04 -1.98 -3.30
N GLY A 27 9.15 -2.53 -2.78
CA GLY A 27 10.15 -1.81 -2.01
C GLY A 27 9.73 -1.61 -0.55
N ASP A 28 10.67 -1.15 0.28
CA ASP A 28 10.47 -0.97 1.73
C ASP A 28 9.67 0.30 2.08
N SER A 29 9.68 1.29 1.16
CA SER A 29 9.05 2.61 1.38
C SER A 29 9.51 3.22 2.73
N PHE A 30 8.63 3.94 3.42
CA PHE A 30 8.83 4.44 4.79
C PHE A 30 8.01 3.63 5.81
N ASN A 31 7.70 2.36 5.50
CA ASN A 31 6.93 1.53 6.41
C ASN A 31 7.82 0.99 7.54
N PHE A 32 7.30 0.96 8.76
CA PHE A 32 8.00 0.33 9.88
C PHE A 32 7.70 -1.17 9.86
N PHE A 33 8.73 -2.00 9.78
CA PHE A 33 8.55 -3.45 9.60
C PHE A 33 7.61 -4.11 10.62
N PRO A 34 7.66 -3.76 11.93
CA PRO A 34 6.72 -4.29 12.91
C PRO A 34 5.25 -3.87 12.72
N ASP A 35 4.94 -2.80 11.99
CA ASP A 35 3.56 -2.33 11.85
C ASP A 35 2.70 -3.31 11.05
N ASP A 36 1.44 -3.47 11.47
CA ASP A 36 0.48 -4.35 10.79
C ASP A 36 -0.18 -3.70 9.57
N ILE A 37 0.13 -2.43 9.29
CA ILE A 37 -0.51 -1.69 8.21
C ILE A 37 0.53 -0.89 7.46
N TRP A 38 0.66 -1.17 6.18
CA TRP A 38 1.58 -0.46 5.29
C TRP A 38 0.84 0.35 4.25
N TYR A 39 1.44 1.49 3.90
CA TYR A 39 0.91 2.41 2.91
C TYR A 39 1.91 2.65 1.78
N TYR A 40 1.43 2.51 0.55
CA TYR A 40 2.20 2.76 -0.65
C TYR A 40 1.48 3.81 -1.49
N GLU A 41 2.10 4.98 -1.67
CA GLU A 41 1.59 6.00 -2.59
C GLU A 41 1.82 5.52 -4.03
N LEU A 42 0.74 5.14 -4.71
CA LEU A 42 0.81 4.67 -6.10
C LEU A 42 0.91 5.85 -7.07
N SER A 43 0.21 6.94 -6.79
CA SER A 43 0.24 8.13 -7.65
C SER A 43 -0.26 9.36 -6.92
N LYS A 44 0.19 10.54 -7.35
CA LYS A 44 -0.34 11.83 -6.93
C LYS A 44 -0.61 12.68 -8.17
N ASN A 45 -1.83 13.24 -8.28
CA ASN A 45 -2.12 14.19 -9.35
C ASN A 45 -1.68 15.62 -8.97
N TRP A 46 -1.71 16.53 -9.93
CA TRP A 46 -1.34 17.94 -9.73
C TRP A 46 -2.14 18.64 -8.62
N PHE A 47 -3.40 18.28 -8.44
CA PHE A 47 -4.27 18.79 -7.38
C PHE A 47 -4.00 18.15 -6.00
N GLY A 48 -2.98 17.30 -5.90
CA GLY A 48 -2.57 16.68 -4.64
C GLY A 48 -3.43 15.48 -4.22
N LEU A 49 -4.34 15.00 -5.08
CA LEU A 49 -5.07 13.75 -4.83
C LEU A 49 -4.11 12.58 -4.95
N LYS A 50 -4.00 11.80 -3.87
CA LYS A 50 -3.17 10.60 -3.78
C LYS A 50 -4.02 9.35 -3.98
N LYS A 51 -3.50 8.40 -4.76
CA LYS A 51 -3.98 7.01 -4.78
C LYS A 51 -3.00 6.19 -3.95
N VAL A 52 -3.51 5.52 -2.93
CA VAL A 52 -2.70 4.80 -1.94
C VAL A 52 -3.16 3.35 -1.89
N LEU A 53 -2.20 2.42 -1.96
CA LEU A 53 -2.40 1.03 -1.61
C LEU A 53 -2.17 0.86 -0.11
N CYS A 54 -3.17 0.32 0.58
CA CYS A 54 -3.12 -0.06 1.97
C CYS A 54 -3.03 -1.59 2.03
N ILE A 55 -2.05 -2.11 2.76
CA ILE A 55 -1.87 -3.54 2.99
C ILE A 55 -1.98 -3.79 4.49
N VAL A 56 -2.86 -4.71 4.88
CA VAL A 56 -3.08 -5.10 6.27
C VAL A 56 -2.51 -6.50 6.48
N PHE A 57 -1.70 -6.64 7.52
CA PHE A 57 -1.02 -7.87 7.88
C PHE A 57 -1.63 -8.48 9.14
N GLU A 58 -1.58 -9.81 9.20
CA GLU A 58 -1.83 -10.59 10.39
C GLU A 58 -0.81 -11.74 10.40
N ASN A 59 -0.10 -11.92 11.51
CA ASN A 59 0.95 -12.94 11.63
C ASN A 59 1.97 -12.91 10.47
N ASP A 60 2.50 -11.73 10.15
CA ASP A 60 3.45 -11.45 9.06
C ASP A 60 2.89 -11.67 7.63
N ARG A 61 1.61 -12.01 7.47
CA ARG A 61 1.01 -12.28 6.16
C ARG A 61 -0.07 -11.27 5.81
N VAL A 62 -0.21 -10.95 4.53
CA VAL A 62 -1.28 -10.06 4.06
C VAL A 62 -2.64 -10.71 4.30
N LEU A 63 -3.43 -10.11 5.19
CA LEU A 63 -4.82 -10.48 5.42
C LEU A 63 -5.70 -9.95 4.29
N PHE A 64 -5.57 -8.66 3.99
CA PHE A 64 -6.25 -8.00 2.87
C PHE A 64 -5.51 -6.73 2.42
N GLN A 65 -5.88 -6.25 1.22
CA GLN A 65 -5.41 -4.98 0.68
C GLN A 65 -6.59 -4.12 0.22
N CYS A 66 -6.41 -2.81 0.18
CA CYS A 66 -7.39 -1.90 -0.44
C CYS A 66 -6.72 -0.69 -1.09
N ILE A 67 -7.44 -0.05 -2.01
CA ILE A 67 -7.04 1.22 -2.63
C ILE A 67 -7.85 2.35 -2.02
N LYS A 68 -7.16 3.37 -1.49
CA LYS A 68 -7.77 4.61 -1.00
C LYS A 68 -7.38 5.78 -1.89
N LYS A 69 -8.31 6.72 -2.11
CA LYS A 69 -8.04 8.02 -2.71
C LYS A 69 -8.16 9.09 -1.62
N THR A 70 -7.14 9.90 -1.42
CA THR A 70 -7.13 10.88 -0.32
C THR A 70 -6.39 12.16 -0.69
N TYR A 71 -6.74 13.26 -0.03
CA TYR A 71 -6.01 14.52 -0.05
C TYR A 71 -5.29 14.69 1.30
N GLY A 72 -4.16 15.40 1.34
CA GLY A 72 -3.45 15.69 2.58
C GLY A 72 -2.72 14.48 3.21
N LYS A 73 -2.53 14.50 4.54
CA LYS A 73 -1.91 13.39 5.29
C LYS A 73 -2.89 12.22 5.40
N ILE A 74 -2.38 11.01 5.29
CA ILE A 74 -3.16 9.79 5.52
C ILE A 74 -3.39 9.70 7.03
N THR A 75 -4.62 9.95 7.48
CA THR A 75 -4.98 9.78 8.90
C THR A 75 -5.48 8.36 9.13
N THR A 76 -4.83 7.64 10.04
CA THR A 76 -5.07 6.22 10.36
C THR A 76 -6.43 5.96 11.04
N THR A 77 -7.22 7.00 11.32
CA THR A 77 -8.36 6.97 12.25
C THR A 77 -9.61 6.20 11.75
N ARG A 78 -9.61 5.67 10.54
CA ARG A 78 -10.69 4.80 10.03
C ARG A 78 -10.09 3.63 9.25
N LEU A 79 -9.67 2.64 10.01
CA LEU A 79 -9.52 1.27 9.52
C LEU A 79 -10.94 0.68 9.34
N PRO A 80 -11.20 -0.10 8.27
CA PRO A 80 -12.38 -0.96 8.23
C PRO A 80 -12.33 -2.02 9.33
#